data_AF-A0AAV4ZN27-F1
#
_entry.id   AF-A0AAV4ZN27-F1
#
_cell.length_a   1.000
_cell.length_b   1.000
_cell.length_c   1.000
_cell.angle_alpha   90.00
_cell.angle_beta   90.00
_cell.angle_gamma   90.00
#
_symmetry.space_group_name_H-M   'P 1'
#
loop_
_entity.id
_entity.type
_entity.pdbx_description
1 polymer ?
#
loop_
_entity_poly.entity_id
_entity_poly.type
_entity_poly.pdbx_seq_one_letter_code
_entity_poly.pdbx_strand_id
1 'polypeptide(L)'
;MARYRTHSVAFKRQVVQAYLAGETLRGLALRHDLSRNLIRVWIAKHEAGALDEDVQAADLLQEYEARIAMLERLVGRQTLEIEFLKGGLQPARAQKSVTMSVVAGPPVSRSAEDAR
;
A
#
# COMPACT_ATOMS: atom_id res chain seq x y z
N MET A 1 22.74 19.95 -3.40
CA MET A 1 22.10 19.35 -4.61
C MET A 1 21.82 20.47 -5.60
N ALA A 2 22.24 20.34 -6.86
CA ALA A 2 21.95 21.36 -7.88
C ALA A 2 20.45 21.39 -8.18
N ARG A 3 19.83 22.57 -8.12
CA ARG A 3 18.40 22.74 -8.41
C ARG A 3 18.25 22.92 -9.93
N TYR A 4 17.88 21.86 -10.63
CA TYR A 4 17.61 21.92 -12.05
C TYR A 4 16.28 22.65 -12.31
N ARG A 5 16.22 23.46 -13.36
CA ARG A 5 14.98 24.12 -13.82
C ARG A 5 14.10 23.04 -14.48
N THR A 6 12.96 22.74 -13.88
CA THR A 6 11.98 21.80 -14.45
C THR A 6 10.86 22.59 -15.11
N HIS A 7 10.50 22.21 -16.33
CA HIS A 7 9.37 22.79 -17.07
C HIS A 7 8.19 21.83 -17.07
N SER A 8 6.98 22.36 -16.95
CA SER A 8 5.76 21.55 -17.05
C SER A 8 5.60 20.97 -18.46
N VAL A 9 4.94 19.81 -18.57
CA VAL A 9 4.71 19.16 -19.87
C VAL A 9 3.84 20.02 -20.79
N ALA A 10 2.84 20.70 -20.24
CA ALA A 10 2.04 21.69 -20.97
C ALA A 10 2.90 22.77 -21.63
N PHE A 11 3.89 23.30 -20.90
CA PHE A 11 4.82 24.30 -21.44
C PHE A 11 5.72 23.71 -22.54
N LYS A 12 6.27 22.51 -22.33
CA LYS A 12 7.07 21.82 -23.36
C LYS A 12 6.25 21.64 -24.65
N ARG A 13 4.99 21.19 -24.53
CA ARG A 13 4.06 21.00 -25.65
C ARG A 13 3.77 22.33 -26.35
N GLN A 14 3.52 23.41 -25.61
CA GLN A 14 3.31 24.74 -26.19
C GLN A 14 4.50 25.19 -27.04
N VAL A 15 5.72 25.01 -26.54
CA VAL A 15 6.94 25.40 -27.28
C VAL A 15 7.13 24.58 -28.55
N VAL A 16 6.87 23.26 -28.49
CA VAL A 16 6.95 22.41 -29.67
C VAL A 16 5.87 22.75 -30.70
N GLN A 17 4.63 23.00 -30.27
CA GLN A 17 3.54 23.39 -31.16
C GLN A 17 3.82 24.72 -31.86
N ALA A 18 4.40 25.70 -31.15
CA ALA A 18 4.83 26.97 -31.75
C ALA A 18 5.92 26.77 -32.81
N TYR A 19 6.85 25.84 -32.60
CA TYR A 19 7.84 25.46 -33.61
C TYR A 19 7.20 24.80 -34.83
N LEU A 20 6.26 23.87 -34.63
CA LEU A 20 5.52 23.22 -35.72
C LEU A 20 4.65 24.21 -36.52
N ALA A 21 4.17 25.29 -35.86
CA ALA A 21 3.46 26.40 -36.50
C ALA A 21 4.38 27.34 -37.30
N GLY A 22 5.69 27.10 -37.33
CA GLY A 22 6.66 27.85 -38.13
C GLY A 22 7.48 28.89 -37.36
N GLU A 23 7.34 29.01 -36.03
CA GLU A 23 8.26 29.86 -35.26
C GLU A 23 9.70 29.33 -35.32
N THR A 24 10.67 30.23 -35.47
CA THR A 24 12.08 29.83 -35.52
C THR A 24 12.61 29.42 -34.15
N LEU A 25 13.54 28.46 -34.10
CA LEU A 25 14.24 28.07 -32.86
C LEU A 25 14.88 29.26 -32.13
N ARG A 26 15.37 30.26 -32.88
CA ARG A 26 15.96 31.47 -32.31
C ARG A 26 14.91 32.34 -31.62
N GLY A 27 13.74 32.52 -32.24
CA GLY A 27 12.63 33.28 -31.66
C GLY A 27 12.11 32.63 -30.38
N LEU A 28 11.92 31.31 -30.40
CA LEU A 28 11.49 30.54 -29.24
C LEU A 28 12.50 30.58 -28.09
N ALA A 29 13.78 30.43 -28.39
CA ALA A 29 14.85 30.51 -27.40
C ALA A 29 14.89 31.88 -26.70
N LEU A 30 14.75 32.97 -27.46
CA LEU A 30 14.76 34.33 -26.92
C LEU A 30 13.50 34.63 -26.09
N ARG A 31 12.32 34.22 -26.56
CA ARG A 31 11.03 34.49 -25.91
C ARG A 31 10.90 33.78 -24.56
N HIS A 32 11.43 32.56 -24.47
CA HIS A 32 11.23 31.68 -23.33
C HIS A 32 12.47 31.52 -22.44
N ASP A 33 13.57 32.22 -22.74
CA ASP A 33 14.87 32.07 -22.06
C ASP A 33 15.34 30.60 -22.04
N LEU A 34 15.25 29.94 -23.20
CA LEU A 34 15.59 28.52 -23.37
C LEU A 34 16.80 28.37 -24.28
N SER A 35 17.61 27.34 -24.01
CA SER A 35 18.63 26.94 -24.96
C SER A 35 17.99 26.31 -26.20
N ARG A 36 18.50 26.62 -27.39
CA ARG A 36 18.05 25.99 -28.65
C ARG A 36 18.20 24.47 -28.62
N ASN A 37 19.19 23.96 -27.88
CA ASN A 37 19.38 22.52 -27.71
C ASN A 37 18.23 21.88 -26.91
N LEU A 38 17.78 22.53 -25.85
CA LEU A 38 16.65 22.06 -25.06
C LEU A 38 15.36 21.97 -25.89
N ILE A 39 15.12 22.98 -26.73
CA ILE A 39 13.97 22.99 -27.65
C ILE A 39 14.04 21.82 -28.64
N ARG A 40 15.23 21.53 -29.22
CA ARG A 40 15.42 20.36 -30.10
C ARG A 40 15.14 19.04 -29.40
N VAL A 41 15.60 18.89 -28.16
CA VAL A 41 15.30 17.69 -27.35
C VAL A 41 13.80 17.53 -27.14
N TRP A 42 13.08 18.62 -26.87
CA TRP A 42 11.62 18.55 -26.72
C TRP A 42 10.90 18.22 -28.02
N ILE A 43 11.36 18.73 -29.16
CA ILE A 43 10.81 18.37 -30.48
C ILE A 43 11.02 16.88 -30.75
N ALA A 44 12.24 16.37 -30.54
CA ALA A 44 12.52 14.94 -30.72
C ALA A 44 11.68 14.05 -29.78
N LYS A 45 11.50 14.47 -28.52
CA LYS A 45 10.60 13.77 -27.57
C LYS A 45 9.15 13.82 -28.01
N HIS A 46 8.69 14.92 -28.59
CA HIS A 46 7.33 15.04 -29.12
C HIS A 46 7.11 14.09 -30.30
N GLU A 47 8.04 14.05 -31.25
CA GLU A 47 8.00 13.16 -32.41
C GLU A 47 8.00 11.68 -32.00
N ALA A 48 8.70 11.35 -30.92
CA ALA A 48 8.70 10.01 -30.33
C ALA A 48 7.45 9.69 -29.47
N GLY A 49 6.53 10.65 -29.26
CA GLY A 49 5.39 10.49 -28.35
C GLY A 49 5.73 10.55 -26.84
N ALA A 50 7.02 10.66 -26.51
CA ALA A 50 7.55 10.58 -25.14
C ALA A 50 7.40 11.87 -24.31
N LEU A 51 6.68 12.90 -24.81
CA LEU A 51 6.37 14.08 -23.99
C LEU A 51 5.27 13.83 -22.97
N ASP A 52 4.30 12.97 -23.28
CA ASP A 52 3.16 12.66 -22.38
C ASP A 52 3.42 11.44 -21.49
N GLU A 53 4.43 10.62 -21.78
CA GLU A 53 4.77 9.44 -20.97
C GLU A 53 5.10 9.83 -19.53
N ASP A 54 5.81 10.95 -19.32
CA ASP A 54 6.15 11.45 -17.99
C ASP A 54 4.89 11.84 -17.17
N VAL A 55 3.82 12.33 -17.82
CA VAL A 55 2.56 12.72 -17.16
C VAL A 55 1.73 11.47 -16.86
N GLN A 56 1.58 10.59 -17.84
CA GLN A 56 0.85 9.34 -17.67
C GLN A 56 1.47 8.49 -16.56
N ALA A 57 2.80 8.43 -16.49
CA ALA A 57 3.50 7.74 -15.42
C ALA A 57 3.22 8.34 -14.03
N ALA A 58 3.13 9.67 -13.92
CA ALA A 58 2.81 10.35 -12.67
C ALA A 58 1.36 10.11 -12.23
N ASP A 59 0.40 10.17 -13.16
CA ASP A 59 -1.02 9.90 -12.89
C ASP A 59 -1.23 8.44 -12.44
N LEU A 60 -0.62 7.49 -13.17
CA LEU A 60 -0.61 6.06 -12.81
C LEU A 60 0.00 5.82 -11.43
N LEU A 61 1.09 6.53 -11.08
CA LEU A 61 1.71 6.43 -9.77
C LEU A 61 0.72 6.86 -8.67
N GLN A 62 0.02 7.99 -8.87
CA GLN A 62 -0.96 8.50 -7.91
C GLN A 62 -2.14 7.53 -7.73
N GLU A 63 -2.62 6.91 -8.81
CA GLU A 63 -3.65 5.87 -8.75
C GLU A 63 -3.18 4.65 -7.94
N TYR A 64 -1.94 4.20 -8.16
CA TYR A 64 -1.35 3.11 -7.39
C TYR A 64 -1.21 3.47 -5.91
N GLU A 65 -0.76 4.68 -5.57
CA GLU A 65 -0.66 5.15 -4.18
C GLU A 65 -2.04 5.17 -3.49
N ALA A 66 -3.08 5.65 -4.19
CA ALA A 66 -4.44 5.64 -3.66
C ALA A 66 -4.95 4.21 -3.43
N ARG A 67 -4.65 3.29 -4.35
CA ARG A 67 -5.01 1.87 -4.22
C ARG A 67 -4.28 1.20 -3.07
N ILE A 68 -2.98 1.46 -2.91
CA ILE A 68 -2.17 0.96 -1.80
C ILE A 68 -2.77 1.44 -0.46
N ALA A 69 -3.02 2.75 -0.32
CA ALA A 69 -3.59 3.29 0.91
C ALA A 69 -4.97 2.73 1.24
N MET A 70 -5.81 2.43 0.23
CA MET A 70 -7.08 1.74 0.44
C MET A 70 -6.87 0.32 0.95
N LEU A 71 -5.95 -0.43 0.33
CA LEU A 71 -5.65 -1.82 0.71
C LEU A 71 -5.07 -1.89 2.11
N GLU A 72 -4.14 -1.02 2.47
CA GLU A 72 -3.55 -0.95 3.81
C GLU A 72 -4.61 -0.72 4.90
N ARG A 73 -5.59 0.15 4.64
CA ARG A 73 -6.73 0.38 5.56
C ARG A 73 -7.61 -0.86 5.72
N LEU A 74 -7.85 -1.59 4.63
CA LEU A 74 -8.64 -2.84 4.67
C LEU A 74 -7.91 -3.94 5.42
N VAL A 75 -6.60 -4.09 5.19
CA VAL A 75 -5.74 -5.01 5.93
C VAL A 75 -5.78 -4.68 7.41
N GLY A 76 -5.58 -3.41 7.80
CA GLY A 76 -5.67 -2.99 9.19
C GLY A 76 -7.01 -3.32 9.86
N ARG A 77 -8.13 -3.12 9.14
CA ARG A 77 -9.46 -3.50 9.63
C ARG A 77 -9.60 -5.00 9.84
N GLN A 78 -9.16 -5.80 8.87
CA GLN A 78 -9.19 -7.27 8.97
C GLN A 78 -8.30 -7.78 10.10
N THR A 79 -7.12 -7.17 10.32
CA THR A 79 -6.25 -7.52 11.45
C THR A 79 -6.98 -7.32 12.78
N LEU A 80 -7.66 -6.18 12.96
CA LEU A 80 -8.43 -5.92 14.18
C LEU A 80 -9.58 -6.91 14.37
N GLU A 81 -10.27 -7.27 13.29
CA GLU A 81 -11.35 -8.26 13.32
C GLU A 81 -10.84 -9.66 13.68
N ILE A 82 -9.70 -10.07 13.12
CA ILE A 82 -9.06 -11.35 13.44
C ILE A 82 -8.63 -11.38 14.91
N GLU A 83 -7.98 -10.32 15.40
CA GLU A 83 -7.58 -10.22 16.81
C GLU A 83 -8.81 -10.23 17.74
N PHE A 84 -9.89 -9.56 17.36
CA PHE A 84 -11.15 -9.58 18.11
C PHE A 84 -11.75 -11.00 18.17
N LEU A 85 -11.84 -11.70 17.04
CA LEU A 85 -12.38 -13.06 16.98
C LEU A 85 -11.49 -14.05 17.74
N LYS A 86 -10.17 -13.97 17.59
CA LYS A 86 -9.22 -14.80 18.35
C LYS A 86 -9.25 -14.49 19.84
N GLY A 87 -9.37 -13.21 20.21
CA GLY A 87 -9.48 -12.76 21.60
C GLY A 87 -10.78 -13.24 22.27
N GLY A 88 -11.89 -13.24 21.55
CA GLY A 88 -13.17 -13.79 22.01
C GLY A 88 -13.19 -15.32 22.10
N LEU A 89 -12.31 -16.00 21.36
CA LEU A 89 -12.13 -17.46 21.39
C LEU A 89 -11.09 -17.94 22.42
N GLN A 90 -10.48 -17.05 23.21
CA GLN A 90 -9.73 -17.50 24.40
C GLN A 90 -10.71 -18.24 25.31
N PRO A 91 -10.55 -19.56 25.54
CA PRO A 91 -11.39 -20.25 26.49
C PRO A 91 -11.14 -19.59 27.85
N ALA A 92 -12.18 -18.97 28.43
CA ALA A 92 -12.18 -18.58 29.82
C ALA A 92 -11.57 -19.74 30.59
N ARG A 93 -10.37 -19.54 31.14
CA ARG A 93 -9.57 -20.57 31.80
C ARG A 93 -10.50 -21.21 32.80
N ALA A 94 -11.03 -22.38 32.44
CA ALA A 94 -12.12 -22.97 33.17
C ALA A 94 -11.55 -23.22 34.56
N GLN A 95 -12.00 -22.44 35.53
CA GLN A 95 -11.90 -22.76 36.94
C GLN A 95 -12.77 -24.00 37.11
N LYS A 96 -12.28 -25.15 36.63
CA LYS A 96 -12.80 -26.44 37.00
C LYS A 96 -12.29 -26.64 38.42
N SER A 97 -13.07 -26.09 39.35
CA SER A 97 -13.12 -26.49 40.74
C SER A 97 -12.84 -27.98 40.81
N VAL A 98 -11.66 -28.30 41.37
CA VAL A 98 -11.33 -29.64 41.82
C VAL A 98 -12.34 -30.00 42.90
N THR A 99 -13.43 -30.64 42.49
CA THR A 99 -14.21 -31.50 43.38
C THR A 99 -13.82 -32.92 43.01
N MET A 100 -12.73 -33.39 43.60
CA MET A 100 -12.37 -34.80 43.65
C MET A 100 -13.49 -35.52 44.41
N SER A 101 -14.49 -36.03 43.69
CA SER A 101 -15.41 -37.01 44.25
C SER A 101 -14.74 -38.37 44.19
N VAL A 102 -13.98 -38.70 45.24
CA VAL A 102 -13.49 -40.06 45.48
C VAL A 102 -14.70 -40.95 45.73
N VAL A 103 -15.01 -41.85 44.80
CA VAL A 103 -15.95 -42.94 45.03
C VAL A 103 -15.24 -43.95 45.94
N ALA A 104 -15.43 -43.83 47.24
CA ALA A 104 -15.05 -44.86 48.19
C ALA A 104 -16.08 -46.01 48.08
N GLY A 105 -15.61 -47.18 47.65
CA GLY A 105 -16.41 -48.41 47.68
C GLY A 105 -16.78 -48.80 49.12
N PRO A 106 -17.92 -49.49 49.32
CA PRO A 106 -18.42 -49.83 50.65
C PRO A 106 -17.41 -50.68 51.45
N PRO A 107 -17.33 -50.48 52.78
CA PRO A 107 -16.35 -51.18 53.61
C PRO A 107 -16.62 -52.69 53.62
N VAL A 108 -15.59 -53.47 53.32
CA VAL A 108 -15.59 -54.93 53.50
C VAL A 108 -15.84 -55.21 54.98
N SER A 109 -17.01 -55.79 55.29
CA SER A 109 -17.31 -56.27 56.64
C SER A 109 -16.40 -57.44 56.95
N ARG A 110 -15.57 -57.29 57.99
CA ARG A 110 -14.85 -58.38 58.65
C ARG A 110 -15.65 -58.87 59.86
N SER A 111 -15.41 -60.14 60.19
CA SER A 111 -15.72 -60.84 61.44
C SER A 111 -17.06 -61.60 61.43
N ALA A 112 -17.19 -62.83 61.93
CA ALA A 112 -16.33 -63.51 62.90
C ALA A 112 -16.19 -65.02 62.63
N GLU A 113 -15.04 -65.50 63.08
CA GLU A 113 -14.53 -66.85 63.18
C GLU A 113 -15.25 -67.64 64.29
N ASP A 114 -15.42 -68.94 64.04
CA ASP A 114 -15.66 -70.09 64.94
C ASP A 114 -16.89 -70.17 65.86
N ALA A 115 -17.61 -71.31 65.74
CA ALA A 115 -17.65 -72.31 66.81
C ALA A 115 -18.36 -73.63 66.40
N ARG A 116 -17.58 -74.73 66.43
CA ARG A 116 -17.88 -76.14 66.78
C ARG A 116 -18.75 -77.02 65.87
#